data_AF-A0ABD3H9I7-F1
#
_entry.id   AF-A0ABD3H9I7-F1
#
_cell.length_a   1.000
_cell.length_b   1.000
_cell.length_c   1.000
_cell.angle_alpha   90.00
_cell.angle_beta   90.00
_cell.angle_gamma   90.00
#
_symmetry.space_group_name_H-M   'P 1'
#
loop_
_entity.id
_entity.type
_entity.pdbx_description
1 polymer ?
#
loop_
_entity_poly.entity_id
_entity_poly.type
_entity_poly.pdbx_seq_one_letter_code
_entity_poly.pdbx_strand_id
1 'polypeptide(L)'
;MRYLVVPIHGTDHWSVVVIRFNETHDSCVIHHMDSIHERHDTKQIGTFLSKWIIYGLQVDMSIKIESTGITQQTNGYDCGVHVLYVITKLMEADKEGNFLEYFENGGLPDSWGTTKIVADFRLKVHELFTNLLESDTQ
;
A
#
# COMPACT_ATOMS: atom_id res chain seq x y z
N MET A 1 14.60 8.79 -2.85
CA MET A 1 14.42 7.33 -2.83
C MET A 1 13.42 6.92 -3.92
N ARG A 2 13.55 5.74 -4.53
CA ARG A 2 12.58 5.24 -5.52
C ARG A 2 11.79 4.08 -4.91
N TYR A 3 10.47 4.14 -5.00
CA TYR A 3 9.58 3.07 -4.57
C TYR A 3 8.56 2.76 -5.66
N LEU A 4 8.06 1.53 -5.66
CA LEU A 4 6.93 1.10 -6.48
C LEU A 4 5.75 0.81 -5.55
N VAL A 5 4.58 1.32 -5.92
CA VAL A 5 3.32 1.01 -5.26
C VAL A 5 2.53 0.08 -6.17
N VAL A 6 2.14 -1.08 -5.66
CA VAL A 6 1.44 -2.11 -6.43
C VAL A 6 0.17 -2.51 -5.68
N PRO A 7 -1.01 -2.04 -6.12
CA PRO A 7 -2.28 -2.59 -5.64
C PRO A 7 -2.39 -4.07 -6.02
N ILE A 8 -2.81 -4.90 -5.08
CA ILE A 8 -3.03 -6.33 -5.26
C ILE A 8 -4.50 -6.63 -5.09
N HIS A 9 -5.08 -7.37 -6.04
CA HIS A 9 -6.44 -7.85 -5.98
C HIS A 9 -6.50 -9.37 -6.15
N GLY A 10 -7.24 -10.05 -5.29
CA GLY A 10 -7.52 -11.48 -5.39
C GLY A 10 -8.66 -11.90 -4.48
N THR A 11 -9.53 -12.78 -4.96
CA THR A 11 -10.65 -13.35 -4.16
C THR A 11 -11.54 -12.28 -3.50
N ASP A 12 -11.93 -11.27 -4.27
CA ASP A 12 -12.73 -10.12 -3.83
C ASP A 12 -12.09 -9.31 -2.68
N HIS A 13 -10.76 -9.38 -2.56
CA HIS A 13 -10.00 -8.69 -1.54
C HIS A 13 -8.89 -7.84 -2.16
N TRP A 14 -8.65 -6.68 -1.55
CA TRP A 14 -7.64 -5.72 -1.98
C TRP A 14 -6.60 -5.54 -0.88
N SER A 15 -5.33 -5.53 -1.28
CA SER A 15 -4.21 -5.12 -0.44
C SER A 15 -3.23 -4.28 -1.26
N VAL A 16 -2.18 -3.77 -0.62
CA VAL A 16 -1.16 -2.98 -1.32
C VAL A 16 0.24 -3.45 -0.96
N VAL A 17 1.11 -3.45 -1.97
CA VAL A 17 2.53 -3.69 -1.80
C VAL A 17 3.31 -2.41 -2.09
N VAL A 18 4.30 -2.13 -1.25
CA VAL A 18 5.31 -1.11 -1.52
C VAL A 18 6.69 -1.76 -1.62
N ILE A 19 7.33 -1.62 -2.76
CA ILE A 19 8.69 -2.11 -3.00
C ILE A 19 9.64 -0.92 -2.87
N ARG A 20 10.54 -0.96 -1.89
CA ARG A 20 11.53 0.10 -1.66
C ARG A 20 12.90 -0.39 -2.09
N PHE A 21 13.54 0.35 -2.98
CA PHE A 21 14.91 0.10 -3.40
C PHE A 21 15.85 0.94 -2.53
N ASN A 22 16.97 0.35 -2.10
CA ASN A 22 18.02 1.13 -1.48
C ASN A 22 18.72 2.03 -2.52
N GLU A 23 19.57 2.94 -2.07
CA GLU A 23 20.23 3.92 -2.95
C GLU A 23 21.18 3.30 -3.99
N THR A 24 21.83 2.19 -3.64
CA THR A 24 22.73 1.46 -4.54
C THR A 24 22.00 0.50 -5.48
N HIS A 25 20.69 0.32 -5.30
CA HIS A 25 19.84 -0.59 -6.06
C HIS A 25 20.30 -2.07 -6.03
N ASP A 26 21.06 -2.46 -5.01
CA ASP A 26 21.52 -3.83 -4.78
C ASP A 26 20.62 -4.62 -3.80
N SER A 27 19.65 -3.93 -3.19
CA SER A 27 18.67 -4.54 -2.29
C SER A 27 17.34 -3.82 -2.28
N CYS A 28 16.28 -4.58 -1.99
CA CYS A 28 14.95 -4.02 -1.81
C CYS A 28 14.17 -4.70 -0.68
N VAL A 29 13.19 -3.96 -0.16
CA VAL A 29 12.21 -4.47 0.81
C VAL A 29 10.82 -4.38 0.20
N ILE A 30 10.11 -5.50 0.22
CA ILE A 30 8.73 -5.65 -0.22
C ILE A 30 7.85 -5.61 1.02
N HIS A 31 7.14 -4.50 1.22
CA HIS A 31 6.16 -4.31 2.29
C HIS A 31 4.78 -4.68 1.80
N HIS A 32 4.19 -5.74 2.32
CA HIS A 32 2.80 -6.09 2.07
C HIS A 32 1.91 -5.56 3.20
N MET A 33 0.92 -4.74 2.84
CA MET A 33 0.00 -4.09 3.76
C MET A 33 -1.41 -4.58 3.46
N ASP A 34 -1.99 -5.29 4.44
CA ASP A 34 -3.30 -5.91 4.33
C ASP A 34 -4.20 -5.49 5.50
N SER A 35 -5.40 -5.03 5.17
CA SER A 35 -6.41 -4.54 6.13
C SER A 35 -7.27 -5.67 6.69
N ILE A 36 -7.19 -6.88 6.12
CA ILE A 36 -7.76 -8.10 6.67
C ILE A 36 -6.64 -9.13 6.81
N HIS A 37 -6.29 -9.50 8.04
CA HIS A 37 -5.32 -10.55 8.28
C HIS A 37 -5.68 -11.85 7.53
N GLU A 38 -4.66 -12.48 6.95
CA GLU A 38 -4.71 -13.83 6.36
C GLU A 38 -5.61 -14.02 5.12
N ARG A 39 -6.18 -12.95 4.54
CA ARG A 39 -6.91 -13.05 3.26
C ARG A 39 -5.96 -13.13 2.05
N HIS A 40 -4.82 -12.46 2.13
CA HIS A 40 -3.72 -12.64 1.18
C HIS A 40 -2.52 -13.32 1.83
N ASP A 41 -1.90 -14.26 1.10
CA ASP A 41 -0.65 -14.89 1.51
C ASP A 41 0.55 -13.98 1.14
N THR A 42 1.07 -13.27 2.15
CA THR A 42 2.27 -12.42 2.02
C THR A 42 3.46 -13.17 1.42
N LYS A 43 3.66 -14.45 1.75
CA LYS A 43 4.79 -15.23 1.21
C LYS A 43 4.58 -15.54 -0.27
N GLN A 44 3.35 -15.85 -0.67
CA GLN A 44 3.03 -16.11 -2.08
C GLN A 44 3.21 -14.84 -2.92
N ILE A 45 2.66 -13.71 -2.47
CA ILE A 45 2.82 -12.40 -3.12
C ILE A 45 4.28 -12.03 -3.21
N GLY A 46 5.01 -12.11 -2.09
CA GLY A 46 6.43 -11.79 -2.04
C GLY A 46 7.26 -12.69 -2.95
N THR A 47 7.00 -14.00 -2.98
CA THR A 47 7.71 -14.94 -3.87
C THR A 47 7.48 -14.60 -5.34
N PHE A 48 6.25 -14.27 -5.72
CA PHE A 48 5.93 -13.86 -7.08
C PHE A 48 6.68 -12.59 -7.47
N LEU A 49 6.62 -11.56 -6.62
CA LEU A 49 7.29 -10.28 -6.87
C LEU A 49 8.81 -10.42 -6.88
N SER A 50 9.40 -11.21 -5.99
CA SER A 50 10.84 -11.49 -6.01
C SER A 50 11.28 -12.14 -7.32
N LYS A 51 10.49 -13.10 -7.83
CA LYS A 51 10.76 -13.73 -9.14
C LYS A 51 10.63 -12.72 -10.28
N TRP A 52 9.61 -11.86 -10.24
CA TRP A 52 9.44 -10.82 -11.25
C TRP A 52 10.61 -9.82 -11.24
N ILE A 53 11.10 -9.41 -10.07
CA ILE A 53 12.27 -8.54 -9.95
C ILE A 53 13.52 -9.23 -10.51
N ILE A 54 13.84 -10.44 -10.04
CA ILE A 54 15.08 -11.12 -10.42
C ILE A 54 15.07 -11.51 -11.90
N TYR A 55 13.99 -12.14 -12.37
CA TYR A 55 13.95 -12.71 -13.71
C TYR A 55 13.29 -11.79 -14.74
N GLY A 56 12.25 -11.06 -14.34
CA GLY A 56 11.52 -10.15 -15.23
C GLY A 56 12.29 -8.86 -15.47
N LEU A 57 12.92 -8.29 -14.44
CA LEU A 57 13.76 -7.10 -14.58
C LEU A 57 15.25 -7.42 -14.79
N GLN A 58 15.66 -8.69 -14.66
CA GLN A 58 17.05 -9.14 -14.80
C GLN A 58 18.01 -8.44 -13.84
N VAL A 59 17.57 -8.22 -12.59
CA VAL A 59 18.36 -7.57 -11.53
C VAL A 59 18.76 -8.60 -10.49
N ASP A 60 20.07 -8.74 -10.25
CA ASP A 60 20.57 -9.52 -9.10
C ASP A 60 20.59 -8.62 -7.87
N MET A 61 19.74 -8.91 -6.89
CA MET A 61 19.61 -8.11 -5.68
C MET A 61 19.09 -8.91 -4.48
N SER A 62 19.44 -8.45 -3.28
CA SER A 62 18.90 -8.98 -2.04
C SER A 62 17.46 -8.49 -1.81
N ILE A 63 16.53 -9.41 -1.55
CA ILE A 63 15.11 -9.08 -1.39
C ILE A 63 14.61 -9.53 -0.02
N LYS A 64 14.07 -8.59 0.76
CA LYS A 64 13.38 -8.85 2.03
C LYS A 64 11.87 -8.70 1.83
N ILE A 65 11.07 -9.63 2.36
CA ILE A 65 9.61 -9.59 2.31
C ILE A 65 9.09 -9.41 3.73
N GLU A 66 8.20 -8.44 3.94
CA GLU A 66 7.65 -8.12 5.25
C GLU A 66 6.13 -7.94 5.17
N SER A 67 5.44 -8.40 6.21
CA SER A 67 4.06 -8.00 6.48
C SER A 67 4.13 -6.73 7.30
N THR A 68 3.61 -5.63 6.77
CA THR A 68 3.61 -4.32 7.45
C THR A 68 2.21 -4.07 8.00
N GLY A 69 2.14 -3.85 9.32
CA GLY A 69 0.89 -3.63 10.01
C GLY A 69 0.19 -2.35 9.52
N ILE A 70 -1.08 -2.50 9.16
CA ILE A 70 -1.97 -1.37 8.90
C ILE A 70 -3.24 -1.46 9.75
N THR A 71 -3.99 -0.36 9.83
CA THR A 71 -5.31 -0.33 10.45
C THR A 71 -6.17 -1.43 9.88
N GLN A 72 -6.68 -2.28 10.76
CA GLN A 72 -7.51 -3.42 10.37
C GLN A 72 -8.94 -2.97 10.14
N GLN A 73 -9.53 -3.40 9.03
CA GLN A 73 -10.93 -3.13 8.75
C GLN A 73 -11.81 -3.99 9.68
N THR A 74 -12.94 -3.43 10.10
CA THR A 74 -13.95 -4.17 10.89
C THR A 74 -15.17 -4.57 10.06
N ASN A 75 -15.31 -4.02 8.85
CA ASN A 75 -16.37 -4.38 7.91
C ASN A 75 -15.84 -5.27 6.78
N GLY A 76 -16.72 -5.76 5.92
CA GLY A 76 -16.38 -6.70 4.84
C GLY A 76 -16.10 -6.07 3.47
N TYR A 77 -16.06 -4.74 3.34
CA TYR A 77 -16.09 -4.07 2.03
C TYR A 77 -15.08 -2.91 1.87
N ASP A 78 -14.33 -2.56 2.91
CA ASP A 78 -13.41 -1.41 2.87
C ASP A 78 -11.98 -1.70 2.40
N CYS A 79 -11.65 -2.93 2.02
CA CYS A 79 -10.27 -3.29 1.70
C CYS A 79 -9.68 -2.41 0.59
N GLY A 80 -10.47 -2.08 -0.44
CA GLY A 80 -10.07 -1.13 -1.48
C GLY A 80 -9.92 0.31 -0.99
N VAL A 81 -10.74 0.74 -0.03
CA VAL A 81 -10.64 2.07 0.59
C VAL A 81 -9.40 2.17 1.45
N HIS A 82 -9.05 1.11 2.18
CA HIS A 82 -7.78 1.01 2.92
C HIS A 82 -6.58 1.13 1.97
N VAL A 83 -6.60 0.45 0.81
CA VAL A 83 -5.55 0.57 -0.20
C VAL A 83 -5.40 2.03 -0.65
N LEU A 84 -6.48 2.69 -1.05
CA LEU A 84 -6.44 4.10 -1.48
C LEU A 84 -5.91 5.01 -0.37
N TYR A 85 -6.38 4.82 0.85
CA TYR A 85 -5.96 5.62 2.00
C TYR A 85 -4.45 5.49 2.27
N VAL A 86 -3.93 4.26 2.30
CA VAL A 86 -2.50 4.00 2.49
C VAL A 86 -1.68 4.67 1.39
N ILE A 87 -2.09 4.57 0.13
CA ILE A 87 -1.39 5.19 -1.00
C ILE A 87 -1.39 6.71 -0.85
N THR A 88 -2.54 7.33 -0.56
CA THR A 88 -2.63 8.78 -0.32
C THR A 88 -1.66 9.22 0.76
N LYS A 89 -1.62 8.50 1.87
CA LYS A 89 -0.74 8.85 2.99
C LYS A 89 0.74 8.64 2.70
N LEU A 90 1.10 7.61 1.93
CA LEU A 90 2.47 7.43 1.46
C LEU A 90 2.91 8.59 0.54
N MET A 91 2.02 9.07 -0.32
CA MET A 91 2.30 10.22 -1.19
C MET A 91 2.44 11.53 -0.41
N GLU A 92 1.59 11.74 0.61
CA GLU A 92 1.72 12.86 1.54
C GLU A 92 3.08 12.81 2.26
N ALA A 93 3.46 11.64 2.76
CA ALA A 93 4.71 11.43 3.47
C ALA A 93 5.96 11.67 2.59
N ASP A 94 5.92 11.20 1.35
CA ASP A 94 6.98 11.45 0.37
C ASP A 94 7.14 12.94 0.06
N LYS A 95 6.02 13.66 -0.09
CA LYS A 95 6.03 15.12 -0.29
C LYS A 95 6.60 15.88 0.91
N GLU A 96 6.37 15.39 2.12
CA GLU A 96 6.88 15.96 3.38
C GLU A 96 8.33 15.53 3.70
N GLY A 97 8.88 14.56 2.96
CA GLY A 97 10.23 14.03 3.18
C GLY A 97 10.35 13.04 4.34
N ASN A 98 9.24 12.56 4.90
CA ASN A 98 9.19 11.64 6.05
C ASN A 98 8.81 10.20 5.66
N PHE A 99 8.79 9.86 4.36
CA PHE A 99 8.43 8.54 3.85
C PHE A 99 9.20 7.38 4.51
N LEU A 100 10.49 7.56 4.83
CA LEU A 100 11.30 6.51 5.45
C LEU A 100 10.90 6.22 6.90
N GLU A 101 10.52 7.26 7.65
CA GLU A 101 10.13 7.16 9.05
C GLU A 101 8.94 6.19 9.24
N TYR A 102 8.09 6.08 8.21
CA TYR A 102 6.98 5.14 8.17
C TYR A 102 7.42 3.67 8.31
N PHE A 103 8.49 3.29 7.59
CA PHE A 103 8.93 1.90 7.53
C PHE A 103 9.91 1.56 8.65
N GLU A 104 10.66 2.54 9.15
CA GLU A 104 11.64 2.34 10.22
C GLU A 104 11.00 2.12 11.59
N ASN A 105 9.79 2.64 11.80
CA ASN A 105 9.05 2.52 13.05
C ASN A 105 8.15 1.28 13.15
N GLY A 106 8.26 0.32 12.22
CA GLY A 106 7.60 -0.98 12.31
C GLY A 106 6.12 -1.02 11.93
N GLY A 107 5.57 0.02 11.30
CA GLY A 107 4.18 0.02 10.80
C GLY A 107 3.62 1.42 10.58
N LEU A 108 2.33 1.49 10.18
CA LEU A 108 1.58 2.75 10.17
C LEU A 108 1.66 3.42 11.55
N PRO A 109 1.90 4.75 11.61
CA PRO A 109 1.65 5.50 12.84
C PRO A 109 0.20 5.29 13.29
N ASP A 110 -0.05 5.18 14.60
CA ASP A 110 -1.41 5.10 15.16
C ASP A 110 -2.32 6.25 14.66
N SER A 111 -1.72 7.39 14.29
CA SER A 111 -2.38 8.57 13.72
C SER A 111 -2.93 8.37 12.29
N TRP A 112 -2.48 7.34 11.56
CA TRP A 112 -3.03 6.96 10.24
C TRP A 112 -4.27 6.06 10.38
N GLY A 113 -4.63 5.73 11.61
CA GLY A 113 -6.02 5.91 11.98
C GLY A 113 -6.76 4.68 12.43
N THR A 114 -8.01 4.95 12.80
CA THR A 114 -9.01 3.97 13.21
C THR A 114 -9.92 3.67 12.02
N THR A 115 -10.77 2.65 12.15
CA THR A 115 -11.80 2.34 11.14
C THR A 115 -12.71 3.53 10.81
N LYS A 116 -12.90 4.47 11.74
CA LYS A 116 -13.65 5.71 11.50
C LYS A 116 -12.99 6.60 10.45
N ILE A 117 -11.66 6.73 10.49
CA ILE A 117 -10.92 7.59 9.54
C ILE A 117 -11.04 7.06 8.11
N VAL A 118 -11.02 5.73 7.94
CA VAL A 118 -11.20 5.10 6.63
C VAL A 118 -12.64 5.25 6.13
N ALA A 119 -13.64 5.15 7.01
CA ALA A 119 -15.03 5.42 6.66
C ALA A 119 -15.23 6.87 6.20
N ASP A 120 -14.69 7.85 6.92
CA ASP A 120 -14.73 9.26 6.54
C ASP A 120 -13.97 9.49 5.22
N PHE A 121 -12.88 8.77 4.98
CA PHE A 121 -12.15 8.81 3.71
C PHE A 121 -12.99 8.28 2.54
N ARG A 122 -13.79 7.22 2.74
CA ARG A 122 -14.71 6.74 1.70
C ARG A 122 -15.69 7.84 1.25
N LEU A 123 -16.24 8.60 2.20
CA LEU A 123 -17.14 9.70 1.90
C LEU A 123 -16.45 10.79 1.07
N LYS A 124 -15.20 11.13 1.41
CA LYS A 124 -14.39 12.08 0.63
C LYS A 124 -14.11 11.59 -0.78
N VAL A 125 -13.75 10.32 -0.94
CA VAL A 125 -13.53 9.70 -2.25
C VAL A 125 -14.81 9.74 -3.09
N HIS A 126 -15.95 9.41 -2.48
CA HIS A 126 -17.25 9.50 -3.16
C HIS A 126 -17.58 10.92 -3.62
N GLU A 127 -17.44 11.91 -2.75
CA GLU A 127 -17.67 13.32 -3.08
C GLU A 127 -16.77 13.80 -4.22
N LEU A 128 -15.48 13.44 -4.19
CA LEU A 128 -14.53 13.77 -5.27
C LEU A 128 -14.98 13.20 -6.62
N PHE A 129 -15.36 11.93 -6.67
CA PHE A 129 -15.82 11.32 -7.92
C PHE A 129 -17.13 11.93 -8.41
N THR A 130 -18.08 12.21 -7.52
CA THR A 130 -19.34 12.87 -7.90
C THR A 130 -19.08 14.24 -8.51
N ASN A 131 -18.23 15.06 -7.88
CA ASN A 131 -17.89 16.39 -8.39
C ASN A 131 -17.16 16.34 -9.74
N LEU A 132 -16.25 15.38 -9.92
CA LEU A 132 -15.55 15.16 -11.20
C LEU A 132 -16.54 14.83 -12.32
N LEU A 133 -17.45 13.88 -12.07
CA LEU A 133 -18.45 13.47 -13.05
C LEU A 133 -19.44 14.59 -13.40
N GLU A 134 -19.83 15.41 -12.42
CA GLU A 134 -20.69 16.58 -12.67
C GLU A 134 -19.95 17.66 -13.47
N SER A 135 -18.65 17.86 -13.21
CA SER A 135 -17.84 18.85 -13.96
C SER A 135 -17.57 18.47 -15.41
N ASP A 136 -17.53 17.17 -15.73
CA ASP A 136 -17.34 16.67 -17.11
C ASP A 136 -18.62 16.77 -17.97
N THR A 137 -19.76 17.10 -17.37
CA THR A 137 -21.06 17.22 -18.05
C THR A 137 -21.51 18.66 -18.32
N GLN A 138 -20.71 19.66 -17.93
CA GLN A 138 -20.91 21.09 -18.23
C GLN A 138 -20.00 21.58 -19.35
#